data_AF-A0A2V7YN67-F1
#
_entry.id   AF-A0A2V7YN67-F1
#
_cell.length_a   1.000
_cell.length_b   1.000
_cell.length_c   1.000
_cell.angle_alpha   90.00
_cell.angle_beta   90.00
_cell.angle_gamma   90.00
#
_symmetry.space_group_name_H-M   'P 1'
#
loop_
_entity.id
_entity.type
_entity.pdbx_description
1 polymer ?
#
loop_
_entity_poly.entity_id
_entity_poly.type
_entity_poly.pdbx_seq_one_letter_code
_entity_poly.pdbx_strand_id
1 'polypeptide(L)'
;MEKRLELIELPPNVRQLVAECEVSGKRTLFERDGKPVAILVSYDEYLALRETIDIANNPELRRQIDAAEEELKRNALMLPEDLFEG
;
A
#
# COMPACT_ATOMS: atom_id res chain seq x y z
N MET A 1 11.82 -0.28 18.29
CA MET A 1 11.54 1.01 18.93
C MET A 1 11.22 2.01 17.84
N GLU A 2 10.05 2.63 17.90
CA GLU A 2 9.64 3.68 16.99
C GLU A 2 10.17 5.03 17.52
N LYS A 3 10.92 5.77 16.70
CA LYS A 3 11.40 7.10 17.06
C LYS A 3 10.39 8.13 16.57
N ARG A 4 9.80 8.90 17.49
CA ARG A 4 8.85 9.98 17.17
C ARG A 4 9.57 11.32 17.26
N LEU A 5 9.39 12.15 16.26
CA LEU A 5 9.96 13.49 16.17
C LEU A 5 8.82 14.46 15.89
N GLU A 6 8.75 15.54 16.65
CA GLU A 6 7.77 16.59 16.40
C GLU A 6 8.23 17.45 15.21
N LEU A 7 7.36 17.62 14.21
CA LEU A 7 7.73 18.32 12.98
C LEU A 7 8.20 19.74 13.27
N ILE A 8 7.61 20.41 14.27
CA ILE A 8 7.96 21.79 14.65
C ILE A 8 9.40 21.94 15.16
N GLU A 9 9.98 20.88 15.72
CA GLU A 9 11.35 20.85 16.25
C GLU A 9 12.40 20.62 15.16
N LEU A 10 11.98 20.31 13.92
CA LEU A 10 12.87 20.05 12.81
C LEU A 10 13.29 21.33 12.07
N PRO A 11 14.46 21.32 11.42
CA PRO A 11 14.91 22.42 10.56
C PRO A 11 13.88 22.78 9.48
N PRO A 12 13.74 24.07 9.10
CA PRO A 12 12.73 24.52 8.15
C PRO A 12 12.72 23.77 6.82
N ASN A 13 13.90 23.45 6.28
CA ASN A 13 14.06 22.68 5.05
C ASN A 13 13.54 21.24 5.18
N VAL A 14 13.70 20.61 6.34
CA VAL A 14 13.15 19.27 6.61
C VAL A 14 11.64 19.33 6.73
N ARG A 15 11.10 20.35 7.41
CA ARG A 15 9.64 20.56 7.51
C ARG A 15 9.01 20.75 6.14
N GLN A 16 9.63 21.55 5.28
CA GLN A 16 9.18 21.73 3.90
C GLN A 16 9.21 20.42 3.12
N LEU A 17 10.29 19.64 3.24
CA LEU A 17 10.41 18.36 2.55
C LEU A 17 9.31 17.36 2.96
N VAL A 18 8.97 17.32 4.26
CA VAL A 18 7.87 16.49 4.76
C VAL A 18 6.52 17.00 4.24
N ALA A 19 6.26 18.30 4.29
CA ALA A 19 5.02 18.90 3.78
C ALA A 19 4.82 18.65 2.28
N GLU A 20 5.88 18.76 1.48
CA GLU A 20 5.85 18.43 0.04
C GLU A 20 5.55 16.94 -0.19
N CYS A 21 6.07 16.05 0.65
CA CYS A 21 5.80 14.63 0.56
C CYS A 21 4.34 14.29 0.91
N GLU A 22 3.77 14.93 1.95
CA GLU A 22 2.36 14.76 2.32
C GLU A 22 1.41 15.21 1.21
N VAL A 23 1.68 16.35 0.56
CA VAL A 23 0.77 16.93 -0.45
C VAL A 23 0.91 16.24 -1.81
N SER A 24 2.14 15.91 -2.23
CA SER A 24 2.39 15.44 -3.58
C SER A 24 2.18 13.93 -3.77
N GLY A 25 2.20 13.15 -2.69
CA GLY A 25 2.24 11.69 -2.74
C GLY A 25 3.47 11.12 -3.45
N LYS A 26 4.45 11.98 -3.81
CA LYS A 26 5.68 11.55 -4.48
C LYS A 26 6.67 11.03 -3.47
N ARG A 27 7.33 9.94 -3.83
CA ARG A 27 8.39 9.34 -3.02
C ARG A 27 9.69 10.09 -3.26
N THR A 28 10.35 10.52 -2.18
CA THR A 28 11.66 11.17 -2.25
C THR A 28 12.74 10.17 -1.87
N LEU A 29 13.70 9.97 -2.77
CA LEU A 29 14.82 9.06 -2.55
C LEU A 29 16.04 9.83 -2.02
N PHE A 30 16.60 9.39 -0.90
CA PHE A 30 17.87 9.90 -0.40
C PHE A 30 19.00 8.98 -0.84
N GLU A 31 20.04 9.57 -1.38
CA GLU A 31 21.22 8.85 -1.84
C GLU A 31 22.47 9.24 -1.04
N ARG A 32 23.40 8.30 -0.93
CA ARG A 32 24.77 8.52 -0.46
C ARG A 32 25.70 7.89 -1.48
N ASP A 33 26.59 8.70 -2.06
CA ASP A 33 27.53 8.25 -3.09
C ASP A 33 26.83 7.55 -4.28
N GLY A 34 25.70 8.11 -4.72
CA GLY A 34 24.88 7.57 -5.83
C GLY A 34 24.13 6.28 -5.50
N LYS A 35 24.08 5.88 -4.23
CA LYS A 35 23.34 4.70 -3.77
C LYS A 35 22.13 5.12 -2.94
N PRO A 36 20.93 4.60 -3.22
CA PRO A 36 19.77 4.79 -2.37
C PRO A 36 20.03 4.33 -0.94
N VAL A 37 19.76 5.17 0.05
CA VAL A 37 19.93 4.85 1.48
C VAL A 37 18.66 4.98 2.30
N ALA A 38 17.74 5.85 1.88
CA ALA A 38 16.44 6.02 2.52
C ALA A 38 15.41 6.52 1.51
N ILE A 39 14.13 6.31 1.82
CA ILE A 39 13.02 6.88 1.08
C ILE A 39 12.10 7.59 2.06
N LEU A 40 11.63 8.77 1.68
CA LEU A 40 10.54 9.46 2.36
C LEU A 40 9.27 9.26 1.54
N VAL A 41 8.24 8.77 2.23
CA VAL A 41 6.88 8.61 1.71
C VAL A 41 5.93 9.18 2.76
N SER A 42 4.74 9.62 2.34
CA SER A 42 3.73 10.06 3.29
C SER A 42 3.27 8.88 4.16
N TYR A 43 2.73 9.18 5.34
CA TYR A 43 2.22 8.16 6.24
C TYR A 43 1.13 7.31 5.59
N ASP A 44 0.22 7.96 4.85
CA ASP A 44 -0.87 7.29 4.14
C ASP A 44 -0.35 6.35 3.05
N GLU A 45 0.66 6.78 2.27
CA GLU A 45 1.30 5.93 1.26
C GLU A 45 2.01 4.73 1.90
N TYR A 46 2.68 4.93 3.04
CA TYR A 46 3.27 3.82 3.80
C TYR A 46 2.21 2.82 4.27
N LEU A 47 1.08 3.30 4.79
CA LEU A 47 -0.02 2.44 5.23
C LEU A 47 -0.64 1.68 4.05
N ALA A 48 -0.88 2.34 2.92
CA ALA A 48 -1.44 1.70 1.72
C ALA A 48 -0.50 0.61 1.17
N LEU A 49 0.81 0.85 1.18
CA LEU A 49 1.81 -0.15 0.80
C LEU A 49 1.83 -1.33 1.75
N ARG A 50 1.76 -1.07 3.06
CA ARG A 50 1.73 -2.13 4.07
C ARG A 50 0.44 -2.95 3.97
N GLU A 51 -0.71 -2.31 3.80
CA GLU A 51 -2.00 -2.98 3.61
C GLU A 51 -1.98 -3.87 2.37
N THR A 52 -1.43 -3.38 1.25
CA THR A 52 -1.26 -4.18 0.04
C THR A 52 -0.40 -5.42 0.30
N ILE A 53 0.69 -5.28 1.07
CA ILE A 53 1.57 -6.39 1.45
C ILE A 53 0.85 -7.36 2.40
N ASP A 54 0.09 -6.86 3.37
CA ASP A 54 -0.65 -7.67 4.33
C ASP A 54 -1.76 -8.49 3.63
N ILE A 55 -2.46 -7.90 2.66
CA ILE A 55 -3.42 -8.58 1.79
C ILE A 55 -2.71 -9.62 0.90
N ALA A 56 -1.58 -9.25 0.28
CA ALA A 56 -0.82 -10.15 -0.59
C ALA A 56 -0.23 -11.34 0.18
N ASN A 57 0.07 -11.18 1.47
CA ASN A 57 0.59 -12.21 2.36
C ASN A 57 -0.51 -13.01 3.08
N ASN A 58 -1.80 -12.81 2.79
CA ASN A 58 -2.86 -13.67 3.31
C ASN A 58 -3.09 -14.85 2.35
N PRO A 59 -2.52 -16.04 2.62
CA PRO A 59 -2.68 -17.21 1.74
C PRO A 59 -4.14 -17.63 1.60
N GLU A 60 -5.02 -17.29 2.55
CA GLU A 60 -6.44 -17.61 2.48
C GLU A 60 -7.17 -16.72 1.46
N LEU A 61 -6.87 -15.41 1.43
CA LEU A 61 -7.40 -14.49 0.41
C LEU A 61 -6.83 -14.79 -0.97
N ARG A 62 -5.54 -15.16 -1.06
CA ARG A 62 -4.94 -15.60 -2.32
C ARG A 62 -5.61 -16.87 -2.84
N ARG A 63 -5.87 -17.86 -1.98
CA ARG A 63 -6.63 -19.07 -2.33
C ARG A 63 -8.05 -18.77 -2.79
N GLN A 64 -8.74 -17.81 -2.17
CA GLN A 64 -10.09 -17.42 -2.58
C GLN A 64 -10.09 -16.74 -3.96
N ILE A 65 -9.09 -15.90 -4.25
CA ILE A 65 -8.91 -15.30 -5.58
C ILE A 65 -8.60 -16.39 -6.62
N ASP A 66 -7.66 -17.28 -6.32
CA ASP A 66 -7.28 -18.39 -7.22
C ASP A 66 -8.48 -19.32 -7.50
N ALA A 67 -9.29 -19.62 -6.47
CA ALA A 67 -10.50 -20.44 -6.60
C ALA A 67 -11.57 -19.75 -7.47
N ALA A 68 -11.81 -18.45 -7.25
CA ALA A 68 -12.74 -17.67 -8.06
C ALA A 68 -12.28 -17.55 -9.53
N GLU A 69 -10.98 -17.34 -9.77
CA GLU A 69 -10.41 -17.35 -11.12
C GLU A 69 -10.53 -18.71 -11.82
N GLU A 70 -10.40 -19.82 -11.08
CA GLU A 70 -10.65 -21.16 -11.61
C GLU A 70 -12.13 -21.41 -11.94
N GLU A 71 -13.06 -20.95 -11.10
CA GLU A 71 -14.50 -21.04 -11.37
C GLU A 71 -14.90 -20.24 -12.61
N LEU A 72 -14.35 -19.03 -12.77
CA LEU A 72 -14.50 -18.21 -13.98
C LEU A 72 -13.97 -18.93 -15.23
N LYS A 73 -12.78 -19.55 -15.16
CA LYS A 73 -12.22 -20.35 -16.28
C LYS A 73 -13.07 -21.57 -16.61
N ARG A 74 -13.76 -22.13 -15.62
CA ARG A 74 -14.72 -23.24 -15.80
C ARG A 74 -16.10 -22.77 -16.25
N ASN A 75 -16.28 -21.47 -16.52
CA ASN A 75 -17.55 -20.86 -16.89
C ASN A 75 -18.67 -21.12 -15.86
N ALA A 76 -18.29 -21.33 -14.59
CA ALA A 76 -19.19 -21.58 -13.46
C ALA A 76 -19.58 -20.25 -12.81
N LEU A 77 -20.14 -19.34 -13.60
CA LEU A 77 -20.72 -18.10 -13.12
C LEU A 77 -22.16 -18.36 -12.69
N MET A 78 -22.47 -18.10 -11.43
CA MET A 78 -23.85 -18.06 -10.94
C MET A 78 -24.36 -16.63 -11.12
N LEU A 79 -25.39 -16.47 -11.94
CA LEU A 79 -25.99 -15.17 -12.20
C LEU A 79 -26.96 -14.81 -11.06
N PRO A 80 -27.23 -13.52 -10.82
CA PRO A 80 -28.19 -13.10 -9.81
C PRO A 80 -29.56 -13.75 -9.96
N GLU A 81 -30.02 -14.01 -11.19
CA GLU A 81 -31.24 -14.78 -11.46
C GLU A 81 -31.24 -16.22 -10.92
N ASP A 82 -30.09 -16.88 -10.83
CA ASP A 82 -29.97 -18.28 -10.36
C ASP A 82 -30.11 -18.40 -8.83
N LEU A 83 -29.96 -17.30 -8.10
CA LEU A 83 -30.04 -17.25 -6.62
C LEU A 83 -31.47 -17.20 -6.08
N PHE A 84 -32.45 -16.87 -6.93
CA PHE A 84 -33.85 -16.66 -6.53
C PHE A 84 -34.80 -17.80 -6.95
N GLU A 85 -34.31 -18.84 -7.63
CA GLU A 85 -35.08 -20.03 -8.02
C GLU A 85 -34.85 -21.24 -7.10
N GLY A 86 -34.85 -21.02 -5.78
CA GLY A 86 -34.77 -22.07 -4.74
C GLY A 86 -36.07 -22.22 -3.96
#